data_AF-A0A1B7IEL4-F1
#
_entry.id   AF-A0A1B7IEL4-F1
#
_cell.length_a   1.000
_cell.length_b   1.000
_cell.length_c   1.000
_cell.angle_alpha   90.00
_cell.angle_beta   90.00
_cell.angle_gamma   90.00
#
_symmetry.space_group_name_H-M   'P 1'
#
loop_
_entity.id
_entity.type
_entity.pdbx_description
1 polymer ?
#
loop_
_entity_poly.entity_id
_entity_poly.type
_entity_poly.pdbx_seq_one_letter_code
_entity_poly.pdbx_strand_id
1 'polypeptide(L)' 'MTKSFEIPDGEATHFTLKPVYGTNTTLLGDYSKPVIVTLKPLETLVIEATPVATK' A
#
# COMPACT_ATOMS: atom_id res chain seq x y z
N MET A 1 1.08 15.59 9.62
CA MET A 1 -0.02 14.60 9.65
C MET A 1 0.31 13.51 8.66
N THR A 2 0.55 12.31 9.14
CA THR A 2 0.94 11.16 8.33
C THR A 2 -0.35 10.49 7.85
N LYS A 3 -0.64 10.54 6.54
CA LYS A 3 -1.80 9.87 5.96
C LYS A 3 -1.50 8.38 5.86
N SER A 4 -2.10 7.58 6.73
CA SER A 4 -2.14 6.14 6.58
C SER A 4 -3.15 5.76 5.48
N PHE A 5 -2.93 4.64 4.79
CA PHE A 5 -3.95 4.07 3.91
C PHE A 5 -5.00 3.35 4.77
N GLU A 6 -6.23 3.86 4.77
CA GLU A 6 -7.39 3.23 5.43
C GLU A 6 -8.02 2.19 4.50
N ILE A 7 -8.34 1.01 5.05
CA ILE A 7 -9.09 -0.03 4.35
C ILE A 7 -10.58 0.19 4.64
N PRO A 8 -11.46 0.36 3.62
CA PRO A 8 -12.89 0.51 3.83
C PRO A 8 -13.54 -0.72 4.49
N ASP A 9 -14.54 -0.50 5.33
CA ASP A 9 -15.32 -1.57 5.94
C ASP A 9 -16.07 -2.38 4.86
N GLY A 10 -15.93 -3.72 4.93
CA GLY A 10 -16.54 -4.66 3.98
C GLY A 10 -15.63 -5.09 2.83
N GLU A 11 -14.48 -4.45 2.67
CA GLU A 11 -13.50 -4.80 1.65
C GLU A 11 -12.51 -5.87 2.16
N ALA A 12 -11.82 -6.55 1.24
CA ALA A 12 -10.86 -7.59 1.60
C ALA A 12 -9.83 -7.06 2.61
N THR A 13 -9.61 -7.79 3.70
CA THR A 13 -8.68 -7.36 4.76
C THR A 13 -7.20 -7.47 4.35
N HIS A 14 -6.94 -8.07 3.18
CA HIS A 14 -5.61 -8.32 2.66
C HIS A 14 -5.54 -7.92 1.18
N PHE A 15 -4.50 -7.16 0.86
CA PHE A 15 -4.17 -6.77 -0.51
C PHE A 15 -2.71 -7.10 -0.78
N THR A 16 -2.42 -7.55 -1.99
CA THR A 16 -1.06 -7.55 -2.52
C THR A 16 -0.80 -6.22 -3.21
N LEU A 17 0.33 -5.59 -2.88
CA LEU A 17 0.73 -4.32 -3.47
C LEU A 17 1.83 -4.53 -4.50
N LYS A 18 1.66 -3.95 -5.68
CA LYS A 18 2.68 -3.92 -6.72
C LYS A 18 3.10 -2.48 -7.02
N PRO A 19 4.35 -2.09 -6.73
CA PRO A 19 4.86 -0.82 -7.23
C PRO A 19 4.97 -0.88 -8.76
N VAL A 20 4.28 0.04 -9.44
CA VAL A 20 4.28 0.18 -10.90
C VAL A 20 5.38 1.14 -11.34
N TYR A 21 5.64 2.17 -10.53
CA TYR A 21 6.70 3.15 -10.76
C TYR A 21 7.25 3.66 -9.43
N GLY A 22 8.56 3.96 -9.41
CA GLY A 22 9.30 4.30 -8.19
C GLY A 22 9.68 3.06 -7.38
N THR A 23 10.73 3.19 -6.56
CA THR A 23 11.15 2.16 -5.61
C THR A 23 11.23 2.77 -4.23
N ASN A 24 10.56 2.16 -3.25
CA ASN A 24 10.54 2.67 -1.89
C ASN A 24 10.62 1.50 -0.90
N THR A 25 11.64 1.48 -0.07
CA THR A 25 11.91 0.37 0.88
C THR A 25 10.96 0.33 2.06
N THR A 26 10.15 1.38 2.26
CA THR A 26 9.10 1.39 3.29
C THR A 26 7.80 0.74 2.81
N LEU A 27 7.68 0.46 1.51
CA LEU A 27 6.55 -0.26 0.94
C LEU A 27 6.76 -1.78 1.11
N LEU A 28 5.94 -2.39 1.95
CA LEU A 28 5.92 -3.85 2.16
C LEU A 28 4.99 -4.52 1.14
N GLY A 29 5.37 -5.70 0.64
CA GLY A 29 4.59 -6.43 -0.37
C GLY A 29 3.26 -6.99 0.16
N ASP A 30 3.22 -7.35 1.45
CA ASP A 30 2.06 -7.90 2.13
C ASP A 30 1.55 -6.91 3.18
N TYR A 31 0.34 -6.39 2.96
CA TYR A 31 -0.27 -5.37 3.81
C TYR A 31 -1.47 -5.96 4.56
N SER A 32 -1.30 -6.18 5.87
CA SER A 32 -2.36 -6.65 6.78
C SER A 32 -2.76 -5.58 7.83
N LYS A 33 -2.05 -4.46 7.88
CA LYS A 33 -2.25 -3.35 8.82
C LYS A 33 -1.88 -2.02 8.17
N PRO A 34 -2.40 -0.88 8.66
CA PRO A 34 -1.98 0.45 8.24
C PRO A 34 -0.45 0.64 8.19
N VAL A 35 0.11 1.05 7.04
CA VAL A 35 1.54 1.39 6.89
C VAL A 35 1.70 2.82 6.39
N ILE A 36 2.73 3.48 6.93
CA ILE A 36 3.16 4.82 6.53
C ILE A 36 4.22 4.67 5.45
N VAL A 37 3.96 5.22 4.26
CA VAL A 37 4.96 5.35 3.20
C VAL A 37 5.56 6.74 3.25
N THR A 38 6.89 6.82 3.33
CA THR A 38 7.60 8.11 3.33
C THR A 38 8.27 8.34 1.99
N LEU A 39 7.92 9.44 1.31
CA LEU A 39 8.47 9.85 0.02
C LEU A 39 9.52 10.96 0.22
N LYS A 40 10.62 10.89 -0.52
CA LYS A 40 11.57 12.00 -0.65
C LYS A 40 10.96 13.12 -1.51
N PRO A 41 11.50 14.35 -1.45
CA PRO A 41 11.09 15.42 -2.36
C PRO A 41 11.16 14.98 -3.83
N LEU A 42 10.11 15.26 -4.59
CA LEU A 42 9.95 14.89 -6.00
C LEU A 42 9.90 13.38 -6.28
N GLU A 43 9.80 12.54 -5.25
CA GLU A 43 9.61 11.10 -5.41
C GLU A 43 8.12 10.80 -5.66
N THR A 44 7.84 10.05 -6.72
CA THR A 44 6.50 9.56 -7.04
C THR A 44 6.49 8.05 -6.92
N LEU A 45 5.56 7.53 -6.12
CA LEU A 45 5.31 6.11 -5.97
C LEU A 45 3.89 5.80 -6.49
N VAL A 46 3.80 4.92 -7.48
CA VAL A 46 2.52 4.43 -8.02
C VAL A 46 2.36 2.98 -7.60
N ILE A 47 1.25 2.67 -6.92
CA ILE A 47 0.96 1.34 -6.37
C ILE A 47 -0.34 0.84 -6.96
N GLU A 48 -0.34 -0.38 -7.46
CA GLU A 48 -1.55 -1.12 -7.77
C GLU A 48 -1.85 -2.08 -6.61
N ALA A 49 -3.08 -2.06 -6.11
CA ALA A 49 -3.55 -2.93 -5.04
C ALA A 49 -4.55 -3.94 -5.60
N THR A 50 -4.30 -5.22 -5.38
CA THR A 50 -5.21 -6.31 -5.77
C THR A 50 -5.73 -7.01 -4.51
N PRO A 51 -7.05 -7.16 -4.34
CA PRO A 51 -7.60 -7.94 -3.23
C PRO A 51 -7.10 -9.37 -3.27
N VAL A 52 -6.65 -9.91 -2.14
CA VAL A 52 -6.41 -11.35 -2.02
C VAL A 52 -7.77 -12.01 -1.82
N ALA A 53 -8.22 -12.82 -2.77
CA ALA A 53 -9.47 -13.55 -2.62
C ALA A 53 -9.38 -14.46 -1.38
N THR A 54 -10.22 -14.19 -0.38
CA THR A 54 -10.37 -15.07 0.79
C THR A 54 -10.92 -16.40 0.29
N LYS A 55 -10.12 -17.46 0.44
CA LYS A 55 -10.49 -18.81 0.01
C LYS A 55 -11.56 -19.42 0.91
#